data_AF-A0A072NQI4-F1
#
_entry.id   AF-A0A072NQI4-F1
#
_cell.length_a   1.000
_cell.length_b   1.000
_cell.length_c   1.000
_cell.angle_alpha   90.00
_cell.angle_beta   90.00
_cell.angle_gamma   90.00
#
_symmetry.space_group_name_H-M   'P 1'
#
loop_
_entity.id
_entity.type
_entity.pdbx_description
1 polymer ?
#
loop_
_entity_poly.entity_id
_entity_poly.type
_entity_poly.pdbx_seq_one_letter_code
_entity_poly.pdbx_strand_id
1 'polypeptide(L)'
;MNAEIIAVGTELLLGQIANTNAQFLSTVLARIGINVFYHSVVGDNQARLIEVIETANKRSDLIIFTGGLGPTKDDLTKETVASVLSLRLAEDSNVLNKIDSYFKRQNRQMTENNRKQALVIEGSTVLQNDFGTRPV
;
A
#
# COMPACT_ATOMS: atom_id res chain seq x y z
N MET A 1 -10.39 -19.26 -3.92
CA MET A 1 -9.57 -18.04 -3.99
C MET A 1 -8.58 -18.09 -2.83
N ASN A 2 -7.30 -17.94 -3.13
CA ASN A 2 -6.22 -17.89 -2.16
C ASN A 2 -5.59 -16.50 -2.18
N ALA A 3 -5.42 -15.90 -1.01
CA ALA A 3 -4.82 -14.61 -0.83
C ALA A 3 -3.44 -14.69 -0.18
N GLU A 4 -2.62 -13.70 -0.46
CA GLU A 4 -1.36 -13.45 0.24
C GLU A 4 -1.33 -12.01 0.75
N ILE A 5 -0.79 -11.83 1.95
CA ILE A 5 -0.62 -10.52 2.57
C ILE A 5 0.87 -10.17 2.53
N ILE A 6 1.22 -9.04 1.90
CA ILE A 6 2.57 -8.50 1.85
C ILE A 6 2.63 -7.24 2.71
N ALA A 7 3.31 -7.31 3.84
CA ALA A 7 3.57 -6.17 4.70
C ALA A 7 4.92 -5.53 4.36
N VAL A 8 4.89 -4.24 4.03
CA VAL A 8 6.06 -3.42 3.69
C VAL A 8 6.35 -2.48 4.85
N GLY A 9 7.55 -2.62 5.43
CA GLY A 9 8.01 -1.76 6.51
C GLY A 9 9.19 -2.38 7.27
N THR A 10 10.30 -1.65 7.35
CA THR A 10 11.52 -2.09 8.02
C THR A 10 11.31 -2.28 9.53
N GLU A 11 10.45 -1.48 10.15
CA GLU A 11 10.10 -1.55 11.57
C GLU A 11 9.46 -2.90 11.97
N LEU A 12 8.79 -3.58 11.05
CA LEU A 12 8.24 -4.92 11.26
C LEU A 12 9.37 -5.96 11.34
N LEU A 13 10.37 -5.85 10.45
CA LEU A 13 11.52 -6.76 10.43
C LEU A 13 12.46 -6.52 11.61
N LEU A 14 12.56 -5.28 12.09
CA LEU A 14 13.31 -4.93 13.29
C LEU A 14 12.58 -5.30 14.59
N GLY A 15 11.35 -5.82 14.50
CA GLY A 15 10.55 -6.20 15.67
C GLY A 15 10.11 -5.02 16.53
N GLN A 16 10.10 -3.81 15.99
CA GLN A 16 9.69 -2.59 16.72
C GLN A 16 8.17 -2.55 16.91
N ILE A 17 7.43 -3.10 15.95
CA ILE A 17 5.98 -3.26 16.01
C ILE A 17 5.58 -4.68 15.59
N ALA A 18 4.47 -5.16 16.14
CA ALA A 18 3.87 -6.41 15.70
C ALA A 18 3.06 -6.22 14.40
N ASN A 19 3.03 -7.25 13.55
CA ASN A 19 2.23 -7.23 12.31
C ASN A 19 0.73 -7.50 12.59
N THR A 20 0.08 -6.57 13.29
CA THR A 20 -1.35 -6.66 13.62
C THR A 20 -2.25 -6.45 12.39
N ASN A 21 -1.75 -5.77 11.35
CA ASN A 21 -2.46 -5.61 10.08
C ASN A 21 -2.71 -6.96 9.41
N ALA A 22 -1.69 -7.81 9.31
CA ALA A 22 -1.86 -9.16 8.78
C ALA A 22 -2.85 -9.96 9.63
N GLN A 23 -2.75 -9.91 10.96
CA GLN A 23 -3.69 -10.58 11.86
C GLN A 23 -5.15 -10.16 11.61
N PHE A 24 -5.40 -8.85 11.48
CA PHE A 24 -6.73 -8.31 11.18
C PHE A 24 -7.25 -8.82 9.83
N LEU A 25 -6.45 -8.70 8.77
CA LEU A 25 -6.82 -9.12 7.43
C LEU A 25 -7.08 -10.63 7.35
N SER A 26 -6.25 -11.48 7.96
CA SER A 26 -6.50 -12.92 7.99
C SER A 26 -7.83 -13.25 8.65
N THR A 27 -8.17 -12.55 9.74
CA THR A 27 -9.45 -12.75 10.45
C THR A 27 -10.64 -12.37 9.57
N VAL A 28 -10.55 -11.25 8.86
CA VAL A 28 -11.62 -10.78 7.95
C VAL A 28 -11.76 -11.71 6.74
N LEU A 29 -10.65 -12.09 6.11
CA LEU A 29 -10.64 -12.97 4.93
C LEU A 29 -11.17 -14.37 5.26
N ALA A 30 -10.80 -14.93 6.42
CA ALA A 30 -11.30 -16.22 6.87
C ALA A 30 -12.83 -16.22 7.04
N ARG A 31 -13.42 -15.12 7.55
CA ARG A 31 -14.88 -14.99 7.71
C ARG A 31 -15.65 -15.04 6.39
N ILE A 32 -15.01 -14.65 5.30
CA ILE A 32 -15.61 -14.69 3.94
C ILE A 32 -15.11 -15.87 3.11
N GLY A 33 -14.43 -16.84 3.74
CA GLY A 33 -13.99 -18.07 3.08
C GLY A 33 -12.79 -17.91 2.13
N ILE A 34 -12.00 -16.84 2.27
CA ILE A 34 -10.75 -16.65 1.52
C ILE A 34 -9.59 -17.22 2.34
N ASN A 35 -8.85 -18.16 1.76
CA ASN A 35 -7.68 -18.75 2.40
C ASN A 35 -6.51 -17.78 2.35
N VAL A 36 -5.79 -17.61 3.46
CA VAL A 36 -4.49 -16.92 3.48
C VAL A 36 -3.41 -17.94 3.79
N PHE A 37 -2.62 -18.31 2.79
CA PHE A 37 -1.58 -19.32 2.96
C PHE A 37 -0.22 -18.74 3.35
N TYR A 38 0.01 -17.47 3.03
CA TYR A 38 1.29 -16.82 3.26
C TYR A 38 1.12 -15.38 3.72
N HIS A 39 1.92 -15.02 4.71
CA HIS A 39 2.25 -13.63 5.02
C HIS A 39 3.71 -13.41 4.67
N SER A 40 3.99 -12.38 3.88
CA SER A 40 5.33 -11.96 3.54
C SER A 40 5.60 -10.61 4.19
N VAL A 41 6.76 -10.44 4.83
CA VAL A 41 7.19 -9.16 5.39
C VAL A 41 8.48 -8.75 4.69
N VAL A 42 8.52 -7.53 4.17
CA VAL A 42 9.65 -7.01 3.42
C VAL A 42 9.98 -5.59 3.89
N GLY A 43 11.27 -5.29 4.00
CA GLY A 43 11.72 -3.94 4.34
C GLY A 43 11.57 -2.99 3.15
N ASP A 44 11.78 -1.70 3.39
CA ASP A 44 11.58 -0.62 2.41
C ASP A 44 12.64 -0.63 1.31
N ASN A 45 12.54 -1.60 0.38
CA ASN A 45 13.48 -1.80 -0.71
C ASN A 45 12.78 -2.36 -1.94
N GLN A 46 12.86 -1.60 -3.03
CA GLN A 46 12.16 -1.90 -4.27
C GLN A 46 12.51 -3.28 -4.84
N ALA A 47 13.80 -3.62 -4.95
CA ALA A 47 14.23 -4.89 -5.54
C ALA A 47 13.69 -6.10 -4.77
N ARG A 48 13.79 -6.07 -3.43
CA ARG A 48 13.23 -7.13 -2.57
C ARG A 48 11.71 -7.21 -2.67
N LEU A 49 11.02 -6.07 -2.77
CA LEU A 49 9.58 -6.06 -2.93
C LEU A 49 9.15 -6.64 -4.28
N ILE A 50 9.89 -6.39 -5.37
CA ILE A 50 9.65 -7.03 -6.69
C ILE A 50 9.71 -8.56 -6.58
N GLU A 51 10.77 -9.10 -5.97
CA GLU A 51 10.94 -10.56 -5.82
C GLU A 51 9.78 -11.21 -5.04
N VAL A 52 9.31 -10.54 -3.98
CA VAL A 52 8.15 -11.00 -3.19
C VAL A 52 6.87 -10.94 -4.02
N ILE A 53 6.65 -9.86 -4.78
CA ILE A 53 5.47 -9.72 -5.65
C ILE A 53 5.45 -10.81 -6.72
N GLU A 54 6.57 -11.05 -7.40
CA GLU A 54 6.68 -12.09 -8.43
C GLU A 54 6.42 -13.49 -7.87
N THR A 55 6.87 -13.75 -6.64
CA THR A 55 6.61 -15.02 -5.94
C THR A 55 5.14 -15.15 -5.58
N ALA A 56 4.54 -14.10 -5.00
CA ALA A 56 3.13 -14.07 -4.63
C ALA A 56 2.21 -14.24 -5.84
N ASN A 57 2.53 -13.59 -6.96
CA ASN A 57 1.77 -13.66 -8.20
C ASN A 57 1.71 -15.08 -8.81
N LYS A 58 2.68 -15.94 -8.51
CA LYS A 58 2.69 -17.33 -8.99
C LYS A 58 1.78 -18.27 -8.19
N ARG A 59 1.36 -17.87 -6.98
CA ARG A 59 0.73 -18.78 -6.00
C ARG A 59 -0.55 -18.25 -5.35
N SER A 60 -0.93 -17.02 -5.67
CA SER A 60 -2.05 -16.32 -5.04
C SER A 60 -2.96 -15.70 -6.09
N ASP A 61 -4.27 -15.82 -5.88
CA ASP A 61 -5.30 -15.19 -6.71
C ASP A 61 -5.51 -13.71 -6.32
N LEU A 62 -5.17 -13.37 -5.06
CA LEU A 62 -5.32 -12.04 -4.47
C LEU A 62 -4.04 -11.68 -3.70
N ILE A 63 -3.50 -10.49 -3.93
CA ILE A 63 -2.38 -9.96 -3.15
C ILE A 63 -2.84 -8.68 -2.45
N ILE A 64 -2.68 -8.63 -1.13
CA ILE A 64 -3.01 -7.45 -0.33
C ILE A 64 -1.73 -6.88 0.25
N PHE A 65 -1.46 -5.60 -0.03
CA PHE A 65 -0.33 -4.89 0.52
C PHE A 65 -0.73 -4.10 1.76
N THR A 66 0.16 -4.01 2.73
CA THR A 66 0.03 -3.08 3.87
C THR A 66 1.34 -2.34 4.08
N GLY A 67 1.29 -1.01 4.23
CA GLY A 67 2.49 -0.18 4.43
C GLY A 67 3.10 0.36 3.13
N GLY A 68 4.04 1.29 3.26
CA GLY A 68 4.76 1.92 2.14
C GLY A 68 3.90 2.77 1.18
N LEU A 69 2.77 3.33 1.65
CA LEU A 69 1.85 4.20 0.87
C LEU A 69 1.94 5.70 1.21
N GLY A 70 2.91 6.09 2.02
CA GLY A 70 3.10 7.46 2.47
C GLY A 70 3.85 8.37 1.51
N PRO A 71 4.14 9.60 1.96
CA PRO A 71 4.81 10.61 1.16
C PRO A 71 6.34 10.52 1.19
N THR A 72 6.93 9.57 1.94
CA THR A 72 8.39 9.51 2.12
C THR A 72 9.06 8.81 0.94
N LYS A 73 10.39 8.89 0.87
CA LYS A 73 11.17 8.16 -0.15
C LYS A 73 11.15 6.65 0.06
N ASP A 74 10.99 6.22 1.31
CA ASP A 74 10.97 4.80 1.69
C ASP A 74 9.59 4.15 1.43
N ASP A 75 8.54 4.97 1.28
CA ASP A 75 7.23 4.52 0.82
C ASP A 75 7.28 4.16 -0.69
N LEU A 76 7.61 2.91 -1.00
CA LEU A 76 7.89 2.44 -2.36
C LEU A 76 6.81 1.50 -2.94
N THR A 77 5.72 1.23 -2.21
CA THR A 77 4.77 0.19 -2.57
C THR A 77 4.08 0.48 -3.92
N LYS A 78 3.56 1.69 -4.12
CA LYS A 78 2.82 2.05 -5.35
C LYS A 78 3.73 2.03 -6.57
N GLU A 79 4.93 2.58 -6.46
CA GLU A 79 5.96 2.62 -7.51
C GLU A 79 6.38 1.21 -7.90
N THR A 80 6.56 0.33 -6.91
CA THR A 80 6.98 -1.04 -7.16
C THR A 80 5.89 -1.84 -7.84
N VAL A 81 4.65 -1.75 -7.36
CA VAL A 81 3.50 -2.43 -8.00
C VAL A 81 3.28 -1.91 -9.43
N ALA A 82 3.34 -0.60 -9.65
CA ALA A 82 3.25 0.00 -10.98
C ALA A 82 4.34 -0.55 -11.93
N SER A 83 5.58 -0.64 -11.44
CA SER A 83 6.71 -1.20 -12.19
C SER A 83 6.49 -2.66 -12.58
N VAL A 84 6.03 -3.50 -11.65
CA VAL A 84 5.79 -4.93 -11.92
C VAL A 84 4.66 -5.11 -12.95
N LEU A 85 3.62 -4.29 -12.85
CA LEU A 85 2.49 -4.32 -13.79
C LEU A 85 2.81 -3.64 -15.13
N SER A 86 3.99 -3.02 -15.28
CA SER A 86 4.34 -2.18 -16.44
C SER A 86 3.32 -1.07 -16.70
N LEU A 87 2.75 -0.52 -15.62
CA LEU A 87 1.80 0.59 -15.63
C LEU A 87 2.45 1.87 -15.13
N ARG A 88 1.91 3.01 -15.55
CA ARG A 88 2.39 4.32 -15.09
C ARG A 88 1.64 4.75 -13.84
N LEU A 89 2.29 5.61 -13.07
CA LEU A 89 1.61 6.39 -12.04
C LEU A 89 1.10 7.69 -12.66
N ALA A 90 -0.16 8.02 -12.38
CA ALA A 90 -0.79 9.27 -12.78
C ALA A 90 -1.29 10.02 -11.53
N GLU A 91 -1.26 11.35 -11.57
CA GLU A 91 -1.84 12.15 -10.49
C GLU A 91 -3.38 12.12 -10.59
N ASP A 92 -4.04 11.72 -9.52
CA ASP A 92 -5.49 11.80 -9.39
C ASP A 92 -5.89 13.14 -8.76
N SER A 93 -6.58 13.97 -9.54
CA SER A 93 -7.01 15.30 -9.11
C SER A 93 -8.01 15.28 -7.96
N ASN A 94 -8.86 14.25 -7.85
CA ASN A 94 -9.81 14.11 -6.75
C ASN A 94 -9.07 13.80 -5.45
N VAL A 95 -8.10 12.90 -5.51
CA VAL A 95 -7.22 12.59 -4.37
C VAL A 95 -6.42 13.83 -3.96
N LEU A 96 -5.80 14.52 -4.91
CA LEU A 96 -5.02 15.73 -4.63
C LEU A 96 -5.88 16.79 -3.93
N ASN A 97 -7.09 17.05 -4.42
CA ASN A 97 -8.04 18.00 -3.82
C ASN A 97 -8.43 17.59 -2.39
N LYS A 98 -8.58 16.28 -2.12
CA LYS A 98 -8.86 15.78 -0.78
C LYS A 98 -7.68 16.00 0.18
N ILE A 99 -6.45 15.74 -0.27
CA ILE A 99 -5.25 15.97 0.53
C ILE A 99 -5.10 17.46 0.83
N ASP A 100 -5.25 18.34 -0.18
CA ASP A 100 -5.21 19.79 0.01
C ASP A 100 -6.28 20.27 1.01
N SER A 101 -7.51 19.78 0.87
CA SER A 101 -8.60 20.08 1.80
C SER A 101 -8.30 19.60 3.23
N TYR A 102 -7.66 18.45 3.40
CA TYR A 102 -7.24 17.95 4.70
C TYR A 102 -6.23 18.90 5.38
N PHE A 103 -5.19 19.32 4.65
CA PHE A 103 -4.18 20.24 5.19
C PHE A 103 -4.78 21.61 5.53
N LYS A 104 -5.66 22.13 4.67
CA LYS A 104 -6.40 23.38 4.93
C LYS A 104 -7.23 23.32 6.22
N ARG A 105 -7.97 22.23 6.44
CA ARG A 105 -8.74 22.02 7.70
C ARG A 105 -7.85 21.97 8.93
N GLN A 106 -6.61 21.53 8.79
CA GLN A 106 -5.61 21.48 9.86
C GLN A 106 -4.84 22.80 10.03
N ASN A 107 -5.22 23.88 9.34
CA ASN A 107 -4.51 25.16 9.29
C ASN A 107 -3.01 25.00 8.94
N ARG A 108 -2.71 24.06 8.03
CA ARG A 108 -1.35 23.80 7.56
C ARG A 108 -1.29 23.90 6.03
N GLN A 109 -0.16 24.33 5.51
CA GLN A 109 0.11 24.26 4.08
C GLN A 109 0.62 22.88 3.72
N MET A 110 0.07 22.27 2.67
CA MET A 110 0.55 21.00 2.13
C MET A 110 1.96 21.19 1.54
N THR A 111 2.90 20.33 1.93
CA THR A 111 4.23 20.29 1.29
C THR A 111 4.17 19.46 0.01
N GLU A 112 5.05 19.78 -0.96
CA GLU A 112 5.13 19.10 -2.26
C GLU A 112 5.26 17.58 -2.14
N ASN A 113 5.96 17.06 -1.13
CA ASN A 113 6.09 15.60 -0.93
C ASN A 113 4.74 14.89 -0.72
N ASN A 114 3.72 15.57 -0.19
CA ASN A 114 2.38 14.97 -0.03
C ASN A 114 1.67 14.77 -1.37
N ARG A 115 2.04 15.48 -2.44
CA ARG A 115 1.51 15.23 -3.79
C ARG A 115 1.77 13.81 -4.26
N LYS A 116 2.86 13.18 -3.81
CA LYS A 116 3.16 11.76 -4.06
C LYS A 116 2.00 10.84 -3.64
N GLN A 117 1.26 11.22 -2.61
CA GLN A 117 0.10 10.44 -2.14
C GLN A 117 -1.06 10.48 -3.13
N ALA A 118 -1.13 11.49 -4.01
CA ALA A 118 -2.10 11.60 -5.11
C ALA A 118 -1.72 10.79 -6.36
N LEU A 119 -0.54 10.21 -6.41
CA LEU A 119 -0.17 9.29 -7.50
C LEU A 119 -0.91 7.97 -7.34
N VAL A 120 -1.60 7.55 -8.39
CA VAL A 120 -2.35 6.29 -8.47
C VAL A 120 -1.89 5.50 -9.69
N ILE A 121 -2.06 4.18 -9.65
CA ILE A 121 -1.70 3.33 -10.80
C ILE A 121 -2.76 3.56 -11.89
N GLU A 122 -2.31 3.82 -13.11
CA GLU A 122 -3.20 4.02 -14.26
C GLU A 122 -4.15 2.83 -14.43
N GLY A 123 -5.46 3.10 -14.47
CA GLY A 123 -6.50 2.06 -14.56
C GLY A 123 -6.88 1.40 -13.22
N SER A 124 -6.25 1.78 -12.11
CA SER A 124 -6.66 1.34 -10.77
C SER A 124 -7.96 2.01 -10.31
N THR A 125 -8.69 1.34 -9.42
CA THR A 125 -9.78 1.96 -8.66
C THR A 125 -9.24 2.43 -7.32
N VAL A 126 -9.34 3.74 -7.07
CA VAL A 126 -8.88 4.35 -5.81
C VAL A 126 -9.88 4.09 -4.70
N LEU A 127 -9.42 3.48 -3.59
CA LEU A 127 -10.20 3.34 -2.36
C LEU A 127 -10.01 4.59 -1.51
N GLN A 128 -11.13 5.27 -1.24
CA GLN A 128 -11.10 6.50 -0.46
C GLN A 128 -10.80 6.19 1.01
N ASN A 129 -9.92 6.98 1.59
CA ASN A 129 -9.59 6.92 3.01
C ASN A 129 -10.30 8.06 3.75
N ASP A 130 -11.26 7.70 4.60
CA ASP A 130 -12.01 8.66 5.42
C ASP A 130 -11.28 9.03 6.73
N PHE A 131 -10.23 8.27 7.09
CA PHE A 131 -9.51 8.38 8.36
C PHE A 131 -8.10 8.99 8.22
N GLY A 132 -7.70 9.41 7.02
CA GLY A 132 -6.37 9.98 6.77
C GLY A 132 -6.20 10.55 5.36
N THR A 133 -4.97 10.94 5.01
CA THR A 133 -4.64 11.49 3.68
C THR A 133 -4.21 10.45 2.66
N ARG A 134 -4.00 9.20 3.09
CA ARG A 134 -3.47 8.11 2.25
C ARG A 134 -4.62 7.34 1.60
N PRO A 135 -4.99 7.59 0.34
CA PRO A 135 -5.87 6.64 -0.36
C PRO A 135 -5.16 5.30 -0.55
N VAL A 136 -5.94 4.24 -0.75
CA VAL A 136 -5.46 2.87 -0.97
C VAL A 136 -5.77 2.43 -2.39
#